data_AF-A0A938B0I3-F1
#
_entry.id   AF-A0A938B0I3-F1
#
_cell.length_a   1.000
_cell.length_b   1.000
_cell.length_c   1.000
_cell.angle_alpha   90.00
_cell.angle_beta   90.00
_cell.angle_gamma   90.00
#
_symmetry.space_group_name_H-M   'P 1'
#
loop_
_entity.id
_entity.type
_entity.pdbx_description
1 polymer ?
#
loop_
_entity_poly.entity_id
_entity_poly.type
_entity_poly.pdbx_seq_one_letter_code
_entity_poly.pdbx_strand_id
1 'polypeptide(L)'
;MAKMLQFNEEALKSILRGVKTLSKAVIVTLGPKGRNVVINRGFGTPLSTKDGVTVAKEIALKDKFENIGAQLVKEASSKTSDVAGDGTTTAIVLADAI
;
A
#
# COMPACT_ATOMS: atom_id res chain seq x y z
N MET A 1 10.24 -18.66 -17.25
CA MET A 1 10.99 -17.39 -17.13
C MET A 1 12.08 -17.56 -16.09
N ALA A 2 13.25 -16.95 -16.32
CA ALA A 2 14.33 -16.91 -15.33
C ALA A 2 13.95 -16.03 -14.12
N LYS A 3 14.50 -16.35 -12.94
CA LYS A 3 14.33 -15.54 -11.72
C LYS A 3 15.32 -14.37 -11.75
N MET A 4 14.85 -13.18 -11.38
CA MET A 4 15.70 -12.02 -11.15
C MET A 4 16.16 -12.00 -9.70
N LEU A 5 17.41 -11.64 -9.45
CA LEU A 5 18.01 -11.56 -8.12
C LEU A 5 18.54 -10.14 -7.93
N GLN A 6 18.19 -9.51 -6.81
CA GLN A 6 18.68 -8.20 -6.39
C GLN A 6 19.18 -8.33 -4.95
N PHE A 7 20.28 -7.64 -4.62
CA PHE A 7 20.95 -7.79 -3.34
C PHE A 7 21.25 -6.43 -2.69
N ASN A 8 21.59 -6.46 -1.41
CA ASN A 8 22.10 -5.33 -0.64
C ASN A 8 21.19 -4.10 -0.72
N GLU A 9 21.81 -2.92 -0.80
CA GLU A 9 21.13 -1.62 -0.75
C GLU A 9 20.15 -1.41 -1.91
N GLU A 10 20.41 -1.99 -3.08
CA GLU A 10 19.55 -1.84 -4.24
C GLU A 10 18.19 -2.53 -4.02
N ALA A 11 18.20 -3.74 -3.46
CA ALA A 11 16.99 -4.48 -3.10
C ALA A 11 16.19 -3.74 -2.02
N LEU A 12 16.87 -3.23 -0.99
CA LEU A 12 16.22 -2.47 0.08
C LEU A 12 15.60 -1.16 -0.43
N LYS A 13 16.29 -0.44 -1.33
CA LYS A 13 15.77 0.78 -1.96
C LYS A 13 14.52 0.49 -2.78
N SER A 14 14.50 -0.59 -3.57
CA SER A 14 13.31 -1.00 -4.32
C SER A 14 12.14 -1.29 -3.37
N ILE A 15 12.35 -2.11 -2.34
CA ILE A 15 11.32 -2.43 -1.34
C ILE A 15 10.77 -1.15 -0.69
N LEU A 16 11.65 -0.24 -0.26
CA LEU A 16 11.27 1.02 0.37
C LEU A 16 10.46 1.92 -0.57
N ARG A 17 10.80 1.99 -1.86
CA ARG A 17 9.98 2.72 -2.85
C ARG A 17 8.57 2.16 -2.95
N GLY A 18 8.45 0.83 -2.90
CA GLY A 18 7.17 0.13 -2.85
C GLY A 18 6.32 0.51 -1.65
N VAL A 19 6.91 0.40 -0.44
CA VAL A 19 6.26 0.75 0.83
C VAL A 19 5.82 2.23 0.83
N LYS A 20 6.71 3.14 0.42
CA LYS A 20 6.40 4.57 0.32
C LYS A 20 5.26 4.88 -0.65
N THR A 21 5.18 4.16 -1.77
CA THR A 21 4.11 4.35 -2.74
C THR A 21 2.77 3.92 -2.16
N LEU A 22 2.71 2.78 -1.47
CA LEU A 22 1.53 2.34 -0.74
C LEU A 22 1.13 3.35 0.35
N SER A 23 2.08 3.71 1.22
CA SER A 23 1.86 4.64 2.33
C SER A 23 1.31 5.99 1.87
N LYS A 24 1.93 6.60 0.85
CA LYS A 24 1.47 7.89 0.29
C LYS A 24 0.05 7.83 -0.27
N ALA A 25 -0.35 6.70 -0.86
CA ALA A 25 -1.69 6.54 -1.39
C ALA A 25 -2.74 6.42 -0.27
N VAL A 26 -2.41 5.74 0.84
CA VAL A 26 -3.36 5.44 1.91
C VAL A 26 -3.41 6.55 2.96
N ILE A 27 -2.28 7.20 3.31
CA ILE A 27 -2.22 8.19 4.40
C ILE A 27 -3.18 9.38 4.19
N VAL A 28 -3.48 9.73 2.94
CA VAL A 28 -4.41 10.84 2.64
C VAL A 28 -5.82 10.57 3.15
N THR A 29 -6.20 9.31 3.37
CA THR A 29 -7.53 8.93 3.86
C THR A 29 -7.61 8.87 5.39
N LEU A 30 -6.51 9.08 6.11
CA LEU A 30 -6.46 8.93 7.56
C LEU A 30 -7.25 10.02 8.30
N GLY A 31 -8.05 9.59 9.28
CA GLY A 31 -8.73 10.46 10.24
C GLY A 31 -9.99 11.17 9.71
N PRO A 32 -10.64 11.98 10.56
CA PRO A 32 -11.92 12.61 10.23
C PRO A 32 -11.84 13.64 9.08
N LYS A 33 -10.63 14.15 8.82
CA LYS A 33 -10.33 15.08 7.71
C LYS A 33 -9.65 14.40 6.52
N GLY A 34 -9.73 13.06 6.44
CA GLY A 34 -9.24 12.30 5.30
C GLY A 34 -9.81 12.82 3.97
N ARG A 35 -8.97 12.84 2.94
CA ARG A 35 -9.28 13.23 1.57
C ARG A 35 -9.68 12.02 0.74
N ASN A 36 -10.41 12.28 -0.33
CA ASN A 36 -10.80 11.22 -1.26
C ASN A 36 -9.61 10.79 -2.11
N VAL A 37 -9.50 9.48 -2.31
CA VAL A 37 -8.70 8.87 -3.36
C VAL A 37 -9.65 8.48 -4.50
N VAL A 38 -9.24 8.76 -5.73
CA VAL A 38 -9.98 8.39 -6.93
C VAL A 38 -9.27 7.23 -7.61
N ILE A 39 -10.00 6.15 -7.81
CA ILE A 39 -9.50 4.88 -8.35
C ILE A 39 -10.17 4.64 -9.70
N ASN A 40 -9.36 4.50 -10.74
CA ASN A 40 -9.88 4.17 -12.07
C ASN A 40 -10.40 2.74 -12.07
N ARG A 41 -11.60 2.53 -12.64
CA ARG A 41 -12.16 1.20 -12.89
C ARG A 41 -12.05 0.89 -14.37
N GLY A 42 -11.78 -0.37 -14.71
CA GLY A 42 -11.64 -0.79 -16.11
C GLY A 42 -12.88 -0.52 -16.97
N PHE A 43 -14.06 -0.40 -16.35
CA PHE A 43 -15.33 -0.03 -16.97
C PHE A 43 -16.17 0.82 -16.01
N GLY A 44 -17.01 1.71 -16.56
CA GLY A 44 -17.92 2.56 -15.78
C GLY A 44 -17.26 3.81 -15.20
N THR A 45 -17.83 4.33 -14.11
CA THR A 45 -17.33 5.53 -13.44
C THR A 45 -16.20 5.20 -12.45
N PRO A 46 -15.25 6.12 -12.24
CA PRO A 46 -14.19 5.93 -11.24
C PRO A 46 -14.77 5.86 -9.83
N LEU A 47 -14.11 5.07 -8.96
CA LEU A 47 -14.47 4.98 -7.55
C LEU A 47 -13.82 6.11 -6.78
N SER A 48 -14.60 6.90 -6.05
CA SER A 48 -14.08 7.87 -5.06
C SER A 48 -14.29 7.31 -3.65
N THR A 49 -13.22 7.19 -2.86
CA THR A 49 -13.30 6.60 -1.52
C THR A 49 -12.36 7.30 -0.51
N LYS A 50 -12.71 7.22 0.77
CA LYS A 50 -11.85 7.55 1.92
C LYS A 50 -11.50 6.31 2.75
N ASP A 51 -11.81 5.13 2.25
CA ASP A 51 -11.44 3.90 2.93
C ASP A 51 -10.02 3.48 2.53
N GLY A 52 -9.09 3.55 3.48
CA GLY A 52 -7.70 3.17 3.27
C GLY A 52 -7.52 1.69 2.94
N VAL A 53 -8.41 0.81 3.41
CA VAL A 53 -8.37 -0.63 3.09
C VAL A 53 -8.66 -0.85 1.61
N THR A 54 -9.71 -0.19 1.09
CA THR A 54 -10.03 -0.20 -0.35
C THR A 54 -8.88 0.37 -1.18
N VAL A 55 -8.28 1.49 -0.77
CA VAL A 55 -7.13 2.07 -1.49
C VAL A 55 -5.95 1.10 -1.53
N ALA A 56 -5.58 0.50 -0.40
CA ALA A 56 -4.45 -0.43 -0.32
C ALA A 56 -4.64 -1.67 -1.21
N LYS A 57 -5.87 -2.18 -1.34
CA LYS A 57 -6.20 -3.34 -2.18
C LYS A 57 -5.90 -3.10 -3.67
N GLU A 58 -6.09 -1.87 -4.14
CA GLU A 58 -5.92 -1.48 -5.54
C GLU A 58 -4.46 -1.17 -5.91
N ILE A 59 -3.55 -1.11 -4.92
CA ILE A 59 -2.12 -0.90 -5.17
C ILE A 59 -1.47 -2.19 -5.69
N ALA A 60 -1.06 -2.13 -6.96
CA ALA A 60 -0.19 -3.07 -7.63
C ALA A 60 0.85 -2.31 -8.45
N LEU A 61 2.13 -2.54 -8.17
CA LEU A 61 3.24 -1.83 -8.83
C LEU A 61 3.81 -2.65 -9.99
N LYS A 62 4.23 -1.96 -11.05
CA LYS A 62 4.80 -2.60 -12.26
C LYS A 62 6.16 -3.23 -11.97
N ASP A 63 7.00 -2.53 -11.20
CA ASP A 63 8.28 -3.07 -10.76
C ASP A 63 8.04 -4.18 -9.72
N LYS A 64 8.64 -5.36 -9.95
CA LYS A 64 8.40 -6.53 -9.12
C LYS A 64 8.98 -6.37 -7.71
N PHE A 65 10.15 -5.73 -7.57
CA PHE A 65 10.82 -5.57 -6.29
C PHE A 65 10.13 -4.49 -5.43
N GLU A 66 9.68 -3.40 -6.06
CA GLU A 66 8.81 -2.43 -5.38
C GLU A 66 7.48 -3.06 -4.99
N ASN A 67 6.86 -3.83 -5.88
CA ASN A 67 5.58 -4.48 -5.58
C ASN A 67 5.71 -5.44 -4.39
N ILE A 68 6.83 -6.18 -4.26
CA ILE A 68 7.08 -7.03 -3.08
C ILE A 68 6.99 -6.20 -1.79
N GLY A 69 7.64 -5.04 -1.72
CA GLY A 69 7.58 -4.18 -0.53
C GLY A 69 6.17 -3.71 -0.21
N ALA A 70 5.42 -3.26 -1.22
CA ALA A 70 4.02 -2.87 -1.05
C ALA A 70 3.14 -4.04 -0.58
N GLN A 71 3.29 -5.23 -1.16
CA GLN A 71 2.48 -6.40 -0.78
C GLN A 71 2.80 -6.87 0.64
N LEU A 72 4.06 -6.83 1.07
CA LEU A 72 4.47 -7.22 2.43
C LEU A 72 3.78 -6.36 3.51
N VAL A 73 3.82 -5.04 3.36
CA VAL A 73 3.18 -4.11 4.30
C VAL A 73 1.65 -4.23 4.23
N LYS A 74 1.09 -4.41 3.03
CA LYS A 74 -0.35 -4.66 2.88
C LYS A 74 -0.79 -5.90 3.64
N GLU A 75 -0.08 -7.02 3.51
CA GLU A 75 -0.40 -8.26 4.25
C GLU A 75 -0.31 -8.05 5.76
N ALA A 76 0.77 -7.43 6.25
CA ALA A 76 0.94 -7.14 7.67
C ALA A 76 -0.21 -6.26 8.22
N SER A 77 -0.59 -5.22 7.48
CA SER A 77 -1.68 -4.31 7.87
C SER A 77 -3.08 -4.95 7.79
N SER A 78 -3.27 -5.95 6.91
CA SER A 78 -4.51 -6.73 6.86
C SER A 78 -4.71 -7.55 8.13
N LYS A 79 -3.63 -8.15 8.65
CA LYS A 79 -3.68 -8.91 9.91
C LYS A 79 -4.07 -8.02 11.10
N THR A 80 -3.68 -6.74 11.09
CA THR A 80 -4.16 -5.77 12.08
C THR A 80 -5.68 -5.65 12.05
N SER A 81 -6.28 -5.55 10.85
CA SER A 81 -7.74 -5.50 10.71
C SER A 81 -8.40 -6.79 11.16
N ASP A 82 -7.80 -7.95 10.91
CA ASP A 82 -8.38 -9.25 11.30
C ASP A 82 -8.43 -9.41 12.83
N VAL A 83 -7.45 -8.85 13.56
CA VAL A 83 -7.37 -8.94 15.02
C VAL A 83 -8.15 -7.82 15.71
N ALA A 84 -8.05 -6.58 15.22
CA ALA A 84 -8.57 -5.39 15.90
C ALA A 84 -9.84 -4.81 15.26
N GLY A 85 -10.19 -5.22 14.04
CA GLY A 85 -11.34 -4.71 13.28
C GLY A 85 -11.14 -3.33 12.64
N ASP A 86 -10.03 -2.65 12.91
CA ASP A 86 -9.65 -1.34 12.36
C ASP A 86 -8.11 -1.17 12.46
N GLY A 87 -7.57 -0.06 11.93
CA GLY A 87 -6.18 0.34 12.13
C GLY A 87 -5.26 0.05 10.95
N THR A 88 -5.77 -0.47 9.83
CA THR A 88 -4.98 -0.76 8.62
C THR A 88 -4.21 0.47 8.13
N THR A 89 -4.87 1.63 8.06
CA THR A 89 -4.21 2.87 7.62
C THR A 89 -3.09 3.28 8.57
N THR A 90 -3.33 3.22 9.88
CA THR A 90 -2.33 3.53 10.90
C THR A 90 -1.14 2.57 10.83
N ALA A 91 -1.39 1.27 10.68
CA ALA A 91 -0.34 0.26 10.55
C ALA A 91 0.55 0.50 9.33
N ILE A 92 -0.03 0.85 8.18
CA ILE A 92 0.72 1.19 6.95
C ILE A 92 1.59 2.43 7.17
N VAL A 93 1.05 3.48 7.80
CA VAL A 93 1.80 4.72 8.07
C VAL A 93 2.96 4.47 9.05
N LEU A 94 2.73 3.66 10.08
CA LEU A 94 3.79 3.28 11.02
C LEU A 94 4.88 2.44 10.34
N ALA A 95 4.51 1.51 9.46
CA ALA A 95 5.45 0.68 8.72
C ALA A 95 6.34 1.46 7.73
N ASP A 96 5.89 2.63 7.25
CA ASP A 96 6.71 3.53 6.41
C ASP A 96 7.63 4.44 7.24
N ALA A 97 7.26 4.70 8.50
CA ALA A 97 7.99 5.60 9.38
C ALA A 97 9.16 4.92 10.13
N ILE A 98 9.12 3.59 10.25
CA ILE A 98 10.12 2.74 10.94
C ILE A 98 11.07 2.15 9.90
#